data_AF-A0A938CZI0-F1
#
_entry.id   AF-A0A938CZI0-F1
#
_cell.length_a   1.000
_cell.length_b   1.000
_cell.length_c   1.000
_cell.angle_alpha   90.00
_cell.angle_beta   90.00
_cell.angle_gamma   90.00
#
_symmetry.space_group_name_H-M   'P 1'
#
loop_
_entity.id
_entity.type
_entity.pdbx_description
1 polymer ?
#
loop_
_entity_poly.entity_id
_entity_poly.type
_entity_poly.pdbx_seq_one_letter_code
_entity_poly.pdbx_strand_id
1 'polypeptide(L)'
;MKNCWFHLMPYTDLPENFRDKNPSVWVDIDSRLFDPAQAHRMYNDFLDELEYAADLGFDAICVNEHHNNGYGLMPSPNIMLAALARRANPETALCVLGNSIALYNPPLRVAEEMAMLDCISGGRLIAGFPVGSPMDTCYAYGQNPSQLRERYMEAHDLIKRAWTEPETFSFNGRYNQQRYVNIWPRTVQRPHPPIWVPGGGSVETWRWCAEMDYVYCYLSYYGFKAARATMHGFWN
;
A
#
# COMPACT_ATOMS: atom_id res chain seq x y z
N MET A 1 -11.68 8.97 -12.00
CA MET A 1 -10.92 7.71 -12.06
C MET A 1 -11.88 6.57 -12.35
N LYS A 2 -11.72 5.88 -13.48
CA LYS A 2 -12.59 4.78 -13.92
C LYS A 2 -11.82 3.47 -14.07
N ASN A 3 -10.56 3.51 -14.50
CA ASN A 3 -9.73 2.33 -14.73
C ASN A 3 -8.34 2.52 -14.14
N CYS A 4 -7.94 1.61 -13.24
CA CYS A 4 -6.60 1.57 -12.66
C CYS A 4 -5.86 0.31 -13.13
N TRP A 5 -4.59 0.44 -13.47
CA TRP A 5 -3.73 -0.71 -13.80
C TRP A 5 -2.97 -1.17 -12.56
N PHE A 6 -2.97 -2.48 -12.31
CA PHE A 6 -2.39 -3.08 -11.11
C PHE A 6 -1.90 -4.49 -11.39
N HIS A 7 -0.70 -4.81 -10.92
CA HIS A 7 -0.21 -6.19 -10.86
C HIS A 7 0.48 -6.46 -9.52
N LEU A 8 0.62 -7.73 -9.19
CA LEU A 8 1.21 -8.14 -7.92
C LEU A 8 2.74 -8.13 -7.90
N MET A 9 3.37 -8.07 -9.08
CA MET A 9 4.81 -8.23 -9.25
C MET A 9 5.32 -9.56 -8.66
N PRO A 10 4.70 -10.71 -8.99
CA PRO A 10 5.10 -11.99 -8.42
C PRO A 10 6.48 -12.42 -8.95
N TYR A 11 7.16 -13.29 -8.20
CA TYR A 11 8.33 -13.99 -8.72
C TYR A 11 7.87 -15.09 -9.68
N THR A 12 8.24 -15.00 -10.97
CA THR A 12 7.69 -15.87 -12.02
C THR A 12 8.53 -17.11 -12.31
N ASP A 13 9.77 -17.18 -11.81
CA ASP A 13 10.74 -18.22 -12.18
C ASP A 13 10.92 -19.30 -11.09
N LEU A 14 9.80 -19.76 -10.50
CA LEU A 14 9.82 -20.88 -9.57
C LEU A 14 9.96 -22.22 -10.31
N PRO A 15 10.61 -23.26 -9.71
CA PRO A 15 10.68 -24.58 -10.30
C PRO A 15 9.30 -25.16 -10.62
N GLU A 16 9.16 -25.93 -11.70
CA GLU A 16 7.87 -26.53 -12.09
C GLU A 16 7.26 -27.40 -10.97
N ASN A 17 8.10 -28.08 -10.19
CA ASN A 17 7.68 -28.90 -9.04
C ASN A 17 7.59 -28.12 -7.72
N PHE A 18 7.56 -26.78 -7.75
CA PHE A 18 7.52 -25.95 -6.55
C PHE A 18 6.36 -26.35 -5.64
N ARG A 19 5.17 -26.55 -6.20
CA ARG A 19 3.94 -26.90 -5.45
C ARG A 19 4.00 -28.28 -4.79
N ASP A 20 4.85 -29.19 -5.28
CA ASP A 20 5.01 -30.53 -4.72
C ASP A 20 5.88 -30.52 -3.45
N LYS A 21 6.77 -29.52 -3.34
CA LYS A 21 7.81 -29.44 -2.31
C LYS A 21 7.64 -28.29 -1.33
N ASN A 22 6.84 -27.29 -1.67
CA ASN A 22 6.68 -26.08 -0.89
C ASN A 22 5.18 -25.84 -0.63
N PRO A 23 4.76 -25.70 0.63
CA PRO A 23 3.36 -25.54 0.98
C PRO A 23 2.82 -24.14 0.67
N SER A 24 3.68 -23.12 0.60
CA SER A 24 3.26 -21.75 0.29
C SER A 24 4.33 -20.94 -0.43
N VAL A 25 3.87 -20.09 -1.36
CA VAL A 25 4.69 -19.02 -1.96
C VAL A 25 4.67 -17.74 -1.11
N TRP A 26 3.73 -17.64 -0.17
CA TRP A 26 3.47 -16.44 0.62
C TRP A 26 4.02 -16.51 2.06
N VAL A 27 4.03 -17.69 2.69
CA VAL A 27 4.33 -17.80 4.13
C VAL A 27 5.80 -18.13 4.39
N ASP A 28 6.28 -19.19 3.76
CA ASP A 28 7.48 -19.93 4.16
C ASP A 28 8.33 -20.33 2.95
N ILE A 29 8.25 -19.53 1.88
CA ILE A 29 9.07 -19.74 0.69
C ILE A 29 10.57 -19.68 1.04
N ASP A 30 11.33 -20.65 0.52
CA ASP A 30 12.77 -20.67 0.69
C ASP A 30 13.45 -19.60 -0.17
N SER A 31 14.16 -18.68 0.47
CA SER A 31 14.86 -17.57 -0.22
C SER A 31 15.97 -18.05 -1.16
N ARG A 32 16.45 -19.29 -1.04
CA ARG A 32 17.40 -19.89 -1.99
C ARG A 32 16.82 -20.09 -3.39
N LEU A 33 15.50 -20.00 -3.55
CA LEU A 33 14.82 -20.03 -4.84
C LEU A 33 14.90 -18.69 -5.59
N PHE A 34 15.32 -17.61 -4.92
CA PHE A 34 15.41 -16.27 -5.49
C PHE A 34 16.73 -16.08 -6.26
N ASP A 35 16.61 -15.68 -7.52
CA ASP A 35 17.75 -15.30 -8.36
C ASP A 35 17.72 -13.77 -8.63
N PRO A 36 18.71 -13.02 -8.12
CA PRO A 36 18.80 -11.58 -8.34
C PRO A 36 18.90 -11.16 -9.81
N ALA A 37 19.50 -11.97 -10.68
CA ALA A 37 19.62 -11.65 -12.11
C ALA A 37 18.28 -11.81 -12.84
N GLN A 38 17.46 -12.77 -12.43
CA GLN A 38 16.08 -12.93 -12.92
C GLN A 38 15.21 -11.79 -12.38
N ALA A 39 15.29 -11.52 -11.07
CA ALA A 39 14.57 -10.42 -10.46
C ALA A 39 14.91 -9.06 -11.10
N HIS A 40 16.18 -8.80 -11.43
CA HIS A 40 16.56 -7.59 -12.15
C HIS A 40 15.75 -7.38 -13.44
N ARG A 41 15.60 -8.43 -14.27
CA ARG A 41 14.79 -8.35 -15.48
C ARG A 41 13.31 -8.12 -15.14
N MET A 42 12.77 -8.93 -14.24
CA MET A 42 11.38 -8.82 -13.79
C MET A 42 11.04 -7.40 -13.31
N TYR A 43 11.86 -6.80 -12.44
CA TYR A 43 11.62 -5.44 -11.95
C TYR A 43 11.54 -4.41 -13.08
N ASN A 44 12.40 -4.51 -14.10
CA ASN A 44 12.35 -3.61 -15.24
C ASN A 44 11.12 -3.90 -16.12
N ASP A 45 10.80 -5.17 -16.39
CA ASP A 45 9.61 -5.56 -17.15
C ASP A 45 8.33 -5.03 -16.48
N PHE A 46 8.20 -5.18 -15.15
CA PHE A 46 7.06 -4.68 -14.40
C PHE A 46 6.99 -3.14 -14.35
N LEU A 47 8.13 -2.45 -14.25
CA LEU A 47 8.14 -0.99 -14.35
C LEU A 47 7.74 -0.53 -15.75
N ASP A 48 8.23 -1.19 -16.80
CA ASP A 48 7.88 -0.91 -18.19
C ASP A 48 6.37 -1.15 -18.44
N GLU A 49 5.78 -2.21 -17.85
CA GLU A 49 4.34 -2.46 -17.90
C GLU A 49 3.52 -1.33 -17.24
N LEU A 50 3.95 -0.85 -16.07
CA LEU A 50 3.29 0.27 -15.38
C LEU A 50 3.42 1.57 -16.20
N GLU A 51 4.60 1.87 -16.76
CA GLU A 51 4.80 3.03 -17.64
C GLU A 51 3.92 2.94 -18.89
N TYR A 52 3.89 1.77 -19.54
CA TYR A 52 3.08 1.55 -20.73
C TYR A 52 1.58 1.67 -20.43
N ALA A 53 1.11 1.19 -19.28
CA ALA A 53 -0.27 1.39 -18.85
C ALA A 53 -0.60 2.89 -18.66
N ALA A 54 0.32 3.70 -18.13
CA ALA A 54 0.12 5.15 -18.05
C ALA A 54 -0.02 5.77 -19.45
N ASP A 55 0.79 5.36 -20.42
CA ASP A 55 0.74 5.85 -21.81
C ASP A 55 -0.53 5.43 -22.55
N LEU A 56 -1.11 4.28 -22.20
CA LEU A 56 -2.40 3.81 -22.73
C LEU A 56 -3.60 4.61 -22.18
N GLY A 57 -3.39 5.51 -21.22
CA GLY A 57 -4.43 6.39 -20.68
C GLY A 57 -5.22 5.76 -19.52
N PHE A 58 -4.64 4.82 -18.78
CA PHE A 58 -5.20 4.42 -17.48
C PHE A 58 -5.21 5.63 -16.52
N ASP A 59 -6.28 5.77 -15.75
CA ASP A 59 -6.45 6.90 -14.82
C ASP A 59 -5.43 6.85 -13.67
N ALA A 60 -5.00 5.64 -13.28
CA ALA A 60 -3.98 5.41 -12.28
C ALA A 60 -3.17 4.15 -12.57
N ILE A 61 -1.91 4.18 -12.13
CA ILE A 61 -1.07 2.99 -11.96
C ILE A 61 -0.91 2.70 -10.48
N CYS A 62 -1.04 1.43 -10.11
CA CYS A 62 -1.12 1.00 -8.73
C CYS A 62 0.04 0.08 -8.35
N VAL A 63 0.67 0.33 -7.20
CA VAL A 63 1.69 -0.53 -6.59
C VAL A 63 1.18 -1.16 -5.29
N ASN A 64 1.66 -2.34 -4.92
CA ASN A 64 1.30 -3.01 -3.65
C ASN A 64 2.47 -3.06 -2.67
N GLU A 65 2.21 -3.68 -1.52
CA GLU A 65 3.23 -4.00 -0.54
C GLU A 65 3.10 -5.45 -0.08
N HIS A 66 4.19 -6.22 -0.19
CA HIS A 66 4.28 -7.59 0.29
C HIS A 66 5.68 -7.91 0.79
N HIS A 67 5.78 -8.76 1.83
CA HIS A 67 7.03 -9.00 2.55
C HIS A 67 7.37 -10.48 2.70
N ASN A 68 8.66 -10.80 2.61
CA ASN A 68 9.21 -12.16 2.81
C ASN A 68 8.52 -13.24 1.96
N ASN A 69 8.14 -12.93 0.71
CA ASN A 69 7.42 -13.87 -0.14
C ASN A 69 7.72 -13.74 -1.64
N GLY A 70 7.31 -14.75 -2.42
CA GLY A 70 7.35 -14.74 -3.88
C GLY A 70 6.02 -14.34 -4.53
N TYR A 71 4.99 -14.04 -3.74
CA TYR A 71 3.66 -13.63 -4.21
C TYR A 71 3.65 -12.19 -4.73
N GLY A 72 4.40 -11.30 -4.10
CA GLY A 72 4.65 -9.94 -4.57
C GLY A 72 6.02 -9.45 -4.13
N LEU A 73 6.82 -9.01 -5.08
CA LEU A 73 8.21 -8.60 -4.86
C LEU A 73 8.34 -7.11 -4.46
N MET A 74 7.27 -6.44 -4.04
CA MET A 74 7.29 -5.02 -3.66
C MET A 74 7.27 -4.86 -2.13
N PRO A 75 8.41 -4.94 -1.42
CA PRO A 75 8.44 -4.65 0.03
C PRO A 75 8.32 -3.15 0.34
N SER A 76 8.55 -2.29 -0.65
CA SER A 76 8.36 -0.83 -0.51
C SER A 76 7.70 -0.26 -1.77
N PRO A 77 6.37 -0.06 -1.77
CA PRO A 77 5.66 0.57 -2.89
C PRO A 77 6.18 1.98 -3.18
N ASN A 78 6.64 2.69 -2.15
CA ASN A 78 7.06 4.09 -2.28
C ASN A 78 8.32 4.21 -3.15
N ILE A 79 9.24 3.23 -3.10
CA ILE A 79 10.42 3.17 -3.99
C ILE A 79 10.00 2.94 -5.45
N MET A 80 9.04 2.04 -5.68
CA MET A 80 8.52 1.76 -7.02
C MET A 80 7.88 3.02 -7.63
N LEU A 81 7.00 3.70 -6.86
CA LEU A 81 6.42 4.95 -7.35
C LEU A 81 7.44 6.07 -7.49
N ALA A 82 8.51 6.13 -6.69
CA ALA A 82 9.54 7.14 -6.87
C ALA A 82 10.23 7.02 -8.25
N ALA A 83 10.44 5.80 -8.73
CA ALA A 83 10.96 5.55 -10.08
C ALA A 83 9.97 6.01 -11.16
N LEU A 84 8.67 5.76 -10.95
CA LEU A 84 7.60 6.08 -11.90
C LEU A 84 7.18 7.56 -11.86
N ALA A 85 7.34 8.26 -10.73
CA ALA A 85 6.75 9.56 -10.49
C ALA A 85 7.22 10.66 -11.44
N ARG A 86 8.34 10.47 -12.13
CA ARG A 86 8.82 11.37 -13.18
C ARG A 86 8.72 10.81 -14.59
N ARG A 87 8.56 9.51 -14.73
CA ARG A 87 8.64 8.79 -16.00
C ARG A 87 7.27 8.48 -16.59
N ALA A 88 6.33 8.06 -15.75
CA ALA A 88 4.97 7.80 -16.15
C ALA A 88 4.27 9.08 -16.63
N ASN A 89 3.29 8.91 -17.52
CA ASN A 89 2.47 9.98 -18.07
C ASN A 89 2.00 10.96 -16.97
N PRO A 90 2.18 12.28 -17.14
CA PRO A 90 1.83 13.28 -16.13
C PRO A 90 0.33 13.38 -15.85
N GLU A 91 -0.55 12.86 -16.72
CA GLU A 91 -2.00 12.83 -16.46
C GLU A 91 -2.44 11.60 -15.65
N THR A 92 -1.55 10.62 -15.46
CA THR A 92 -1.85 9.40 -14.71
C THR A 92 -1.59 9.59 -13.22
N ALA A 93 -2.55 9.20 -12.39
CA ALA A 93 -2.38 9.20 -10.94
C ALA A 93 -1.46 8.06 -10.47
N LEU A 94 -0.77 8.29 -9.36
CA LEU A 94 0.14 7.32 -8.75
C LEU A 94 -0.50 6.77 -7.49
N CYS A 95 -0.97 5.54 -7.53
CA CYS A 95 -1.74 4.97 -6.43
C CYS A 95 -0.92 3.94 -5.66
N VAL A 96 -0.75 4.17 -4.37
CA VAL A 96 -0.28 3.12 -3.48
C VAL A 96 -1.50 2.31 -3.04
N LEU A 97 -1.44 0.99 -3.17
CA LEU A 97 -2.38 0.03 -2.56
C LEU A 97 -1.66 -0.84 -1.51
N GLY A 98 -0.57 -0.31 -0.97
CA GLY A 98 0.27 -0.85 0.10
C GLY A 98 0.44 0.18 1.22
N ASN A 99 1.53 0.15 1.98
CA ASN A 99 1.76 0.85 3.26
C ASN A 99 0.79 0.42 4.35
N SER A 100 0.98 -0.80 4.84
CA SER A 100 0.34 -1.28 6.05
C SER A 100 0.88 -0.53 7.26
N ILE A 101 0.33 0.66 7.52
CA ILE A 101 0.88 1.67 8.44
C ILE A 101 1.10 1.20 9.88
N ALA A 102 0.45 0.10 10.30
CA ALA A 102 0.70 -0.55 11.58
C ALA A 102 2.06 -1.26 11.68
N LEU A 103 2.74 -1.49 10.56
CA LEU A 103 4.05 -2.16 10.49
C LEU A 103 5.23 -1.20 10.68
N TYR A 104 4.98 0.10 10.57
CA TYR A 104 6.00 1.12 10.58
C TYR A 104 6.12 1.75 11.96
N ASN A 105 7.34 1.84 12.47
CA ASN A 105 7.63 2.45 13.77
C ASN A 105 8.81 3.43 13.66
N PRO A 106 8.57 4.76 13.68
CA PRO A 106 7.26 5.39 13.70
C PRO A 106 6.58 5.36 12.31
N PRO A 107 5.23 5.37 12.25
CA PRO A 107 4.49 5.50 11.00
C PRO A 107 4.63 6.91 10.39
N LEU A 108 5.21 7.85 11.13
CA LEU A 108 5.55 9.19 10.63
C LEU A 108 6.46 9.14 9.39
N ARG A 109 7.30 8.12 9.27
CA ARG A 109 8.12 7.89 8.07
C ARG A 109 7.25 7.73 6.81
N VAL A 110 6.11 7.06 6.92
CA VAL A 110 5.16 6.91 5.80
C VAL A 110 4.56 8.26 5.43
N ALA A 111 4.26 9.14 6.42
CA ALA A 111 3.77 10.48 6.14
C ALA A 111 4.79 11.30 5.32
N GLU A 112 6.08 11.22 5.66
CA GLU A 112 7.17 11.92 4.97
C GLU A 112 7.40 11.36 3.56
N GLU A 113 7.46 10.04 3.41
CA GLU A 113 7.68 9.39 2.11
C GLU A 113 6.54 9.69 1.13
N MET A 114 5.29 9.67 1.60
CA MET A 114 4.14 10.05 0.79
C MET A 114 4.14 11.54 0.45
N ALA A 115 4.47 12.43 1.40
CA ALA A 115 4.60 13.86 1.10
C ALA A 115 5.69 14.11 0.05
N MET A 116 6.79 13.36 0.10
CA MET A 116 7.85 13.42 -0.89
C MET A 116 7.37 12.97 -2.27
N LEU A 117 6.66 11.84 -2.37
CA LEU A 117 6.07 11.38 -3.62
C LEU A 117 5.05 12.36 -4.19
N ASP A 118 4.24 12.97 -3.32
CA ASP A 118 3.28 14.00 -3.72
C ASP A 118 4.00 15.23 -4.31
N CYS A 119 5.09 15.68 -3.69
CA CYS A 119 5.95 16.73 -4.23
C CYS A 119 6.60 16.36 -5.57
N ILE A 120 7.19 15.16 -5.68
CA ILE A 120 7.87 14.71 -6.91
C ILE A 120 6.86 14.60 -8.07
N SER A 121 5.67 14.08 -7.78
CA SER A 121 4.63 13.86 -8.78
C SER A 121 3.85 15.12 -9.15
N GLY A 122 3.98 16.21 -8.39
CA GLY A 122 3.21 17.43 -8.62
C GLY A 122 1.74 17.31 -8.20
N GLY A 123 1.44 16.51 -7.17
CA GLY A 123 0.09 16.37 -6.65
C GLY A 123 -0.73 15.22 -7.22
N ARG A 124 -0.09 14.16 -7.74
CA ARG A 124 -0.78 13.02 -8.39
C ARG A 124 -0.91 11.80 -7.50
N LEU A 125 -0.44 11.88 -6.26
CA LEU A 125 -0.41 10.74 -5.35
C LEU A 125 -1.81 10.40 -4.83
N ILE A 126 -2.12 9.11 -4.76
CA ILE A 126 -3.18 8.54 -3.95
C ILE A 126 -2.52 7.67 -2.87
N ALA A 127 -2.75 8.01 -1.61
CA ALA A 127 -2.15 7.32 -0.47
C ALA A 127 -3.02 6.13 -0.03
N GLY A 128 -2.58 4.92 -0.34
CA GLY A 128 -3.19 3.69 0.17
C GLY A 128 -2.71 3.37 1.57
N PHE A 129 -3.62 2.88 2.42
CA PHE A 129 -3.33 2.36 3.74
C PHE A 129 -4.13 1.08 4.02
N PRO A 130 -3.69 -0.11 3.56
CA PRO A 130 -4.31 -1.36 3.96
C PRO A 130 -4.00 -1.63 5.43
N VAL A 131 -4.85 -2.40 6.10
CA VAL A 131 -4.52 -2.87 7.46
C VAL A 131 -3.49 -4.01 7.41
N GLY A 132 -3.38 -4.65 6.25
CA GLY A 132 -2.44 -5.73 5.98
C GLY A 132 -3.05 -7.11 6.17
N SER A 133 -2.50 -8.07 5.43
CA SER A 133 -2.81 -9.49 5.58
C SER A 133 -2.09 -10.05 6.82
N PRO A 134 -2.56 -11.16 7.41
CA PRO A 134 -1.78 -11.85 8.44
C PRO A 134 -0.39 -12.28 7.95
N MET A 135 -0.24 -12.52 6.64
CA MET A 135 1.03 -12.93 6.04
C MET A 135 2.08 -11.85 6.14
N ASP A 136 1.71 -10.64 5.76
CA ASP A 136 2.62 -9.50 5.80
C ASP A 136 2.80 -8.99 7.25
N THR A 137 1.72 -8.98 8.04
CA THR A 137 1.74 -8.33 9.35
C THR A 137 2.24 -9.24 10.47
N CYS A 138 1.72 -10.46 10.59
CA CYS A 138 1.99 -11.37 11.70
C CYS A 138 3.18 -12.28 11.39
N TYR A 139 3.20 -12.90 10.20
CA TYR A 139 4.25 -13.85 9.84
C TYR A 139 5.55 -13.15 9.42
N ALA A 140 5.47 -12.16 8.52
CA ALA A 140 6.68 -11.47 8.05
C ALA A 140 7.21 -10.42 9.06
N TYR A 141 6.33 -9.63 9.68
CA TYR A 141 6.72 -8.53 10.58
C TYR A 141 6.56 -8.83 12.08
N GLY A 142 6.06 -10.02 12.44
CA GLY A 142 5.95 -10.44 13.84
C GLY A 142 4.96 -9.61 14.67
N GLN A 143 4.03 -8.87 14.05
CA GLN A 143 3.08 -8.06 14.80
C GLN A 143 2.11 -8.92 15.59
N ASN A 144 1.76 -8.45 16.79
CA ASN A 144 0.70 -9.08 17.56
C ASN A 144 -0.66 -8.82 16.88
N PRO A 145 -1.37 -9.87 16.41
CA PRO A 145 -2.63 -9.71 15.69
C PRO A 145 -3.70 -8.98 16.52
N SER A 146 -3.68 -9.11 17.85
CA SER A 146 -4.67 -8.46 18.71
C SER A 146 -4.49 -6.95 18.81
N GLN A 147 -3.29 -6.43 18.51
CA GLN A 147 -2.97 -5.01 18.58
C GLN A 147 -3.00 -4.33 17.21
N LEU A 148 -3.04 -5.10 16.12
CA LEU A 148 -2.85 -4.60 14.75
C LEU A 148 -3.83 -3.48 14.40
N ARG A 149 -5.10 -3.64 14.77
CA ARG A 149 -6.15 -2.67 14.46
C ARG A 149 -5.99 -1.37 15.21
N GLU A 150 -5.72 -1.42 16.51
CA GLU A 150 -5.51 -0.21 17.29
C GLU A 150 -4.24 0.55 16.84
N ARG A 151 -3.16 -0.19 16.51
CA ARG A 151 -1.94 0.38 15.93
C ARG A 151 -2.21 1.05 14.59
N TYR A 152 -2.99 0.41 13.72
CA TYR A 152 -3.37 0.95 12.42
C TYR A 152 -4.14 2.27 12.56
N MET A 153 -5.16 2.31 13.43
CA MET A 153 -5.97 3.52 13.64
C MET A 153 -5.13 4.67 14.23
N GLU A 154 -4.30 4.39 15.23
CA GLU A 154 -3.44 5.42 15.82
C GLU A 154 -2.37 5.93 14.82
N ALA A 155 -1.79 5.02 14.02
CA ALA A 155 -0.86 5.38 12.96
C ALA A 155 -1.51 6.28 11.90
N HIS A 156 -2.75 5.96 11.51
CA HIS A 156 -3.53 6.78 10.59
C HIS A 156 -3.72 8.21 11.15
N ASP A 157 -4.12 8.32 12.41
CA ASP A 157 -4.38 9.63 13.04
C ASP A 157 -3.10 10.47 13.12
N LEU A 158 -1.96 9.85 13.44
CA LEU A 158 -0.65 10.51 13.43
C LEU A 158 -0.29 11.00 12.02
N ILE A 159 -0.42 10.14 10.99
CA ILE A 159 -0.08 10.49 9.61
C ILE A 159 -0.98 11.64 9.10
N LYS A 160 -2.29 11.53 9.28
CA LYS A 160 -3.24 12.55 8.84
C LYS A 160 -2.95 13.90 9.49
N ARG A 161 -2.74 13.92 10.81
CA ARG A 161 -2.36 15.14 11.54
C ARG A 161 -1.03 15.70 11.06
N ALA A 162 -0.04 14.86 10.77
CA ALA A 162 1.24 15.30 10.24
C ALA A 162 1.08 16.06 8.91
N TRP A 163 0.14 15.67 8.04
CA TRP A 163 -0.14 16.37 6.80
C TRP A 163 -0.99 17.64 6.96
N THR A 164 -1.93 17.66 7.92
CA THR A 164 -2.91 18.75 8.04
C THR A 164 -2.53 19.84 9.03
N GLU A 165 -1.84 19.50 10.12
CA GLU A 165 -1.50 20.47 11.16
C GLU A 165 -0.40 21.42 10.66
N PRO A 166 -0.63 22.75 10.65
CA PRO A 166 0.33 23.71 10.13
C PRO A 166 1.50 23.94 11.09
N GLU A 167 1.27 23.80 12.39
CA GLU A 167 2.27 24.01 13.44
C GLU A 167 2.86 22.68 13.93
N THR A 168 4.01 22.78 14.60
CA THR A 168 4.61 21.61 15.26
C THR A 168 3.72 21.18 16.42
N PHE A 169 3.41 19.89 16.51
CA PHE A 169 2.59 19.35 17.60
C PHE A 169 3.25 18.15 18.26
N SER A 170 2.81 17.81 19.47
CA SER A 170 3.16 16.56 20.13
C SER A 170 2.10 15.50 19.87
N PHE A 171 2.52 14.25 19.64
CA PHE A 171 1.65 13.09 19.57
C PHE A 171 2.00 12.13 20.70
N ASN A 172 1.03 11.82 21.56
CA ASN A 172 1.22 10.96 22.73
C ASN A 172 0.16 9.86 22.72
N GLY A 173 0.20 9.02 21.68
CA GLY A 173 -0.65 7.85 21.55
C GLY A 173 -0.20 6.71 22.45
N ARG A 174 -0.91 5.58 22.38
CA ARG A 174 -0.56 4.34 23.10
C ARG A 174 0.63 3.65 22.45
N TYR A 175 0.73 3.69 21.12
CA TYR A 175 1.75 2.98 20.34
C TYR A 175 2.85 3.90 19.80
N ASN A 176 2.58 5.19 19.68
CA ASN A 176 3.45 6.20 19.11
C ASN A 176 3.54 7.42 20.04
N GLN A 177 4.75 7.76 20.45
CA GLN A 177 5.02 8.95 21.25
C GLN A 177 6.11 9.79 20.57
N GLN A 178 5.73 10.96 20.07
CA GLN A 178 6.61 11.91 19.41
C GLN A 178 6.39 13.29 20.03
N ARG A 179 7.47 13.87 20.58
CA ARG A 179 7.43 15.20 21.19
C ARG A 179 7.22 16.31 20.17
N TYR A 180 7.81 16.15 18.99
CA TYR A 180 7.76 17.12 17.90
C TYR A 180 7.41 16.39 16.61
N VAL A 181 6.23 16.69 16.08
CA VAL A 181 5.76 16.24 14.78
C VAL A 181 5.68 17.47 13.87
N ASN A 182 6.58 17.50 12.90
CA ASN A 182 6.77 18.60 11.95
C ASN A 182 7.44 18.07 10.68
N ILE A 183 6.71 17.31 9.86
CA ILE A 183 7.28 16.63 8.70
C ILE A 183 7.82 17.62 7.64
N TRP A 184 8.91 17.23 7.00
CA TRP A 184 9.46 17.86 5.79
C TRP A 184 9.80 16.75 4.80
N PRO A 185 9.23 16.74 3.58
CA PRO A 185 8.40 17.78 2.97
C PRO A 185 6.93 17.77 3.45
N ARG A 186 6.19 18.83 3.09
CA ARG A 186 4.71 18.90 3.20
C ARG A 186 4.08 18.50 1.88
N THR A 187 2.85 17.99 1.92
CA THR A 187 2.09 17.62 0.73
C THR A 187 1.77 18.84 -0.13
N VAL A 188 1.76 18.66 -1.45
CA VAL A 188 1.27 19.63 -2.44
C VAL A 188 -0.25 19.66 -2.40
N GLN A 189 -0.88 18.48 -2.37
CA GLN A 189 -2.33 18.35 -2.29
C GLN A 189 -2.85 18.84 -0.93
N ARG A 190 -4.03 19.48 -0.95
CA ARG A 190 -4.72 20.02 0.22
C ARG A 190 -6.11 19.39 0.36
N PRO A 191 -6.54 19.02 1.58
CA PRO A 191 -5.78 19.09 2.84
C PRO A 191 -4.60 18.09 2.91
N HIS A 192 -4.66 17.01 2.15
CA HIS A 192 -3.63 15.98 1.98
C HIS A 192 -3.95 15.18 0.68
N PRO A 193 -3.07 14.27 0.22
CA PRO A 193 -3.38 13.34 -0.85
C PRO A 193 -4.65 12.52 -0.54
N PRO A 194 -5.49 12.18 -1.53
CA PRO A 194 -6.62 11.28 -1.32
C PRO A 194 -6.18 9.98 -0.63
N ILE A 195 -6.94 9.56 0.40
CA ILE A 195 -6.66 8.33 1.13
C ILE A 195 -7.56 7.22 0.62
N TRP A 196 -6.94 6.12 0.22
CA TRP A 196 -7.60 4.89 -0.21
C TRP A 196 -7.29 3.78 0.80
N VAL A 197 -8.26 2.92 1.08
CA VAL A 197 -8.10 1.82 2.04
C VAL A 197 -8.35 0.49 1.35
N PRO A 198 -7.29 -0.19 0.89
CA PRO A 198 -7.40 -1.52 0.30
C PRO A 198 -7.78 -2.57 1.34
N GLY A 199 -8.70 -3.47 0.98
CA GLY A 199 -9.09 -4.56 1.87
C GLY A 199 -9.97 -5.63 1.24
N GLY A 200 -10.06 -6.78 1.92
CA GLY A 200 -10.77 -7.98 1.46
C GLY A 200 -12.21 -8.14 1.99
N GLY A 201 -12.78 -7.13 2.66
CA GLY A 201 -14.20 -7.13 3.07
C GLY A 201 -14.53 -7.10 4.57
N SER A 202 -13.66 -6.56 5.42
CA SER A 202 -14.01 -6.28 6.83
C SER A 202 -15.06 -5.18 6.93
N VAL A 203 -16.24 -5.50 7.48
CA VAL A 203 -17.35 -4.54 7.70
C VAL A 203 -16.92 -3.37 8.59
N GLU A 204 -16.08 -3.63 9.59
CA GLU A 204 -15.51 -2.60 10.46
C GLU A 204 -14.66 -1.59 9.67
N THR A 205 -13.81 -2.08 8.76
CA THR A 205 -12.98 -1.20 7.92
C THR A 205 -13.85 -0.39 6.96
N TRP A 206 -14.88 -1.01 6.38
CA TRP A 206 -15.86 -0.35 5.54
C TRP A 206 -16.57 0.80 6.26
N ARG A 207 -17.09 0.54 7.46
CA ARG A 207 -17.76 1.55 8.28
C ARG A 207 -16.84 2.73 8.57
N TRP A 208 -15.61 2.45 9.00
CA TRP A 208 -14.62 3.48 9.26
C TRP A 208 -14.29 4.32 8.01
N CYS A 209 -14.16 3.68 6.83
CA CYS A 209 -13.96 4.42 5.57
C CYS A 209 -15.15 5.32 5.25
N ALA A 210 -16.38 4.85 5.47
CA ALA A 210 -17.58 5.67 5.26
C ALA A 210 -17.65 6.87 6.22
N GLU A 211 -17.27 6.69 7.48
CA GLU A 211 -17.20 7.76 8.49
C GLU A 211 -16.13 8.81 8.16
N MET A 212 -15.01 8.39 7.58
CA MET A 212 -13.88 9.25 7.22
C MET A 212 -13.97 9.86 5.81
N ASP A 213 -15.00 9.49 5.04
CA ASP A 213 -15.14 9.82 3.61
C ASP A 213 -13.94 9.35 2.76
N TYR A 214 -13.48 8.12 2.99
CA TYR A 214 -12.40 7.48 2.26
C TYR A 214 -12.91 6.49 1.22
N VAL A 215 -12.12 6.31 0.16
CA VAL A 215 -12.38 5.27 -0.84
C VAL A 215 -11.95 3.92 -0.28
N TYR A 216 -12.91 3.03 -0.06
CA TYR A 216 -12.61 1.62 0.20
C TYR A 216 -12.31 0.89 -1.10
N CYS A 217 -11.09 0.36 -1.22
CA CYS A 217 -10.66 -0.39 -2.40
C CYS A 217 -10.83 -1.88 -2.15
N TYR A 218 -11.95 -2.45 -2.59
CA TYR A 218 -12.22 -3.87 -2.42
C TYR A 218 -11.33 -4.72 -3.33
N LEU A 219 -10.42 -5.49 -2.72
CA LEU A 219 -9.51 -6.40 -3.42
C LEU A 219 -10.06 -7.82 -3.35
N SER A 220 -10.28 -8.44 -4.51
CA SER A 220 -10.75 -9.82 -4.59
C SER A 220 -10.31 -10.53 -5.86
N TYR A 221 -9.88 -11.77 -5.69
CA TYR A 221 -9.62 -12.70 -6.80
C TYR A 221 -10.88 -13.21 -7.50
N TYR A 222 -12.05 -13.05 -6.85
CA TYR A 222 -13.35 -13.48 -7.36
C TYR A 222 -14.16 -12.30 -7.95
N GLY A 223 -13.54 -11.11 -8.01
CA GLY A 223 -14.08 -9.90 -8.59
C GLY A 223 -15.40 -9.44 -7.96
N PHE A 224 -16.30 -8.89 -8.80
CA PHE A 224 -17.54 -8.26 -8.34
C PHE A 224 -18.49 -9.21 -7.59
N LYS A 225 -18.39 -10.53 -7.82
CA LYS A 225 -19.27 -11.52 -7.18
C LYS A 225 -19.06 -11.58 -5.68
N ALA A 226 -17.79 -11.57 -5.25
CA ALA A 226 -17.44 -11.50 -3.83
C ALA A 226 -17.71 -10.11 -3.25
N ALA A 227 -17.43 -9.05 -4.03
CA ALA A 227 -17.70 -7.67 -3.63
C ALA A 227 -19.18 -7.47 -3.27
N ARG A 228 -20.09 -8.03 -4.07
CA ARG A 228 -21.53 -7.91 -3.85
C ARG A 228 -21.97 -8.44 -2.48
N ALA A 229 -21.40 -9.55 -2.01
CA ALA A 229 -21.71 -10.08 -0.69
C ALA A 229 -21.28 -9.13 0.43
N THR A 230 -20.07 -8.56 0.32
CA THR A 230 -19.57 -7.54 1.25
C THR A 230 -20.45 -6.28 1.24
N MET A 231 -20.81 -5.79 0.05
CA MET A 231 -21.66 -4.61 -0.10
C MET A 231 -23.02 -4.80 0.56
N HIS A 232 -23.70 -5.91 0.29
CA HIS A 232 -25.02 -6.17 0.89
C HIS A 232 -24.95 -6.35 2.41
N GLY A 233 -23.86 -6.87 2.96
CA GLY A 233 -23.68 -7.00 4.40
C GLY A 233 -23.55 -5.67 5.16
N PHE A 234 -23.31 -4.55 4.47
CA PHE A 234 -23.22 -3.23 5.09
C PHE A 234 -24.56 -2.50 5.16
N TRP A 235 -25.43 -2.69 4.16
CA TRP A 235 -26.69 -1.96 4.03
C TRP A 235 -27.91 -2.66 4.67
N ASN A 236 -27.72 -3.91 5.12
CA ASN A 236 -28.71 -4.68 5.87
C ASN A 236 -28.47 -4.55 7.38
#